data_AF-A0AAT9HUN4-F1
#
_entry.id   AF-A0AAT9HUN4-F1
#
_cell.length_a   1.000
_cell.length_b   1.000
_cell.length_c   1.000
_cell.angle_alpha   90.00
_cell.angle_beta   90.00
_cell.angle_gamma   90.00
#
_symmetry.space_group_name_H-M   'P 1'
#
loop_
_entity.id
_entity.type
_entity.pdbx_description
1 polymer ?
#
loop_
_entity_poly.entity_id
_entity_poly.type
_entity_poly.pdbx_seq_one_letter_code
_entity_poly.pdbx_strand_id
1 'polypeptide(L)'
;MLALTSEGWLRRWRRAGPAMFTCSRALLDWVVRTAVREQVPLEIRRATVVGLTGTAARVRGVRLATPGGDTDLEADLVVDASGRGTRVTGWLNGLGLTGVRERAVDSGLVNASRLYRIPSGAERFP
;
A
#
# COMPACT_ATOMS: atom_id res chain seq x y z
N MET A 1 21.48 -12.88 2.88
CA MET A 1 21.42 -11.41 3.06
C MET A 1 22.43 -10.98 4.11
N LEU A 2 23.14 -9.88 3.87
CA LEU A 2 23.86 -9.12 4.89
C LEU A 2 23.01 -7.89 5.21
N ALA A 3 22.63 -7.73 6.47
CA ALA A 3 21.84 -6.59 6.92
C ALA A 3 22.50 -6.02 8.17
N LEU A 4 22.78 -4.73 8.14
CA LEU A 4 23.32 -3.96 9.24
C LEU A 4 22.20 -3.08 9.80
N THR A 5 21.98 -3.15 11.11
CA THR A 5 21.02 -2.32 11.85
C THR A 5 21.76 -1.41 12.83
N SER A 6 21.05 -0.53 13.54
CA SER A 6 21.63 0.23 14.66
C SER A 6 22.22 -0.69 15.73
N GLU A 7 21.63 -1.87 15.92
CA GLU A 7 22.06 -2.89 16.87
C GLU A 7 23.15 -3.82 16.31
N GLY A 8 23.71 -3.49 15.14
CA GLY A 8 24.77 -4.27 14.49
C GLY A 8 24.26 -5.26 13.44
N TRP A 9 25.12 -6.20 13.08
CA TRP A 9 24.89 -7.15 11.99
C TRP A 9 23.85 -8.19 12.39
N LEU A 10 22.80 -8.35 11.56
CA LEU A 10 21.85 -9.45 11.74
C LEU A 10 22.54 -10.80 11.51
N ARG A 11 22.14 -11.80 12.32
CA ARG A 11 22.68 -13.15 12.22
C ARG A 11 22.45 -13.71 10.81
N ARG A 12 23.50 -14.30 10.21
CA ARG A 12 23.35 -15.02 8.95
C ARG A 12 22.47 -16.26 9.18
N TRP A 13 21.26 -16.26 8.63
CA TRP A 13 20.44 -17.47 8.57
C TRP A 13 21.10 -18.47 7.61
N ARG A 14 21.54 -19.60 8.17
CA ARG A 14 22.24 -20.69 7.45
C ARG A 14 21.34 -21.90 7.13
N ARG A 15 20.06 -21.87 7.53
CA ARG A 15 19.10 -22.96 7.32
C ARG A 15 18.05 -22.57 6.29
N ALA A 16 17.43 -23.56 5.64
CA ALA A 16 16.23 -23.37 4.83
C ALA A 16 15.17 -22.63 5.66
N GLY A 17 14.86 -21.42 5.25
CA GLY A 17 13.97 -20.49 5.93
C GLY A 17 13.32 -19.57 4.90
N PRO A 18 12.60 -18.52 5.34
CA PRO A 18 11.92 -17.60 4.43
C PRO A 18 12.87 -17.08 3.36
N ALA A 19 12.50 -17.25 2.09
CA ALA A 19 13.24 -16.64 0.98
C ALA A 19 13.01 -15.13 1.01
N MET A 20 14.10 -14.36 0.98
CA MET A 20 14.02 -12.91 0.90
C MET A 20 14.38 -12.45 -0.50
N PHE A 21 13.45 -11.76 -1.14
CA PHE A 21 13.66 -11.15 -2.45
C PHE A 21 13.96 -9.66 -2.29
N THR A 22 15.11 -9.24 -2.80
CA THR A 22 15.48 -7.82 -2.86
C THR A 22 15.18 -7.29 -4.26
N CYS A 23 14.29 -6.30 -4.34
CA CYS A 23 13.94 -5.63 -5.58
C CYS A 23 13.51 -4.18 -5.29
N SER A 24 13.41 -3.35 -6.33
CA SER A 24 12.81 -2.03 -6.16
C SER A 24 11.32 -2.14 -5.85
N ARG A 25 10.77 -1.19 -5.10
CA ARG A 25 9.34 -1.16 -4.79
C ARG A 25 8.49 -1.12 -6.07
N ALA A 26 8.93 -0.36 -7.06
CA ALA A 26 8.26 -0.26 -8.36
C ALA A 26 8.21 -1.61 -9.10
N LEU A 27 9.28 -2.41 -9.04
CA LEU A 27 9.29 -3.74 -9.65
C LEU A 27 8.32 -4.68 -8.94
N LEU A 28 8.32 -4.69 -7.60
CA LEU A 28 7.39 -5.52 -6.82
C LEU A 28 5.92 -5.17 -7.15
N ASP A 29 5.58 -3.88 -7.11
CA ASP A 29 4.21 -3.41 -7.39
C ASP A 29 3.78 -3.75 -8.82
N TRP A 30 4.70 -3.65 -9.79
CA TRP A 30 4.44 -4.02 -11.18
C TRP A 30 4.20 -5.53 -11.32
N VAL A 31 5.04 -6.39 -10.75
CA VAL A 31 4.88 -7.85 -10.83
C VAL A 31 3.56 -8.29 -10.19
N VAL A 32 3.26 -7.80 -8.98
CA VAL A 32 2.00 -8.14 -8.28
C VAL A 32 0.79 -7.68 -9.10
N ARG A 33 0.80 -6.44 -9.60
CA ARG A 33 -0.28 -5.91 -10.44
C ARG A 33 -0.49 -6.74 -11.70
N THR A 34 0.58 -7.15 -12.36
CA THR A 34 0.52 -7.99 -13.57
C THR A 34 -0.06 -9.36 -13.24
N ALA A 35 0.46 -10.04 -12.23
CA ALA A 35 -0.02 -11.37 -11.82
C ALA A 35 -1.51 -11.36 -11.44
N VAL A 36 -1.98 -10.36 -10.69
CA VAL A 36 -3.39 -10.25 -10.30
C VAL A 36 -4.28 -10.03 -11.52
N ARG A 37 -3.85 -9.20 -12.49
CA ARG A 37 -4.62 -8.96 -13.73
C ARG A 37 -4.77 -10.20 -14.61
N GLU A 38 -3.84 -11.14 -14.53
CA GLU A 38 -3.87 -12.39 -15.30
C GLU A 38 -4.75 -13.46 -14.65
N GLN A 39 -4.95 -13.40 -13.33
CA GLN A 39 -5.62 -14.46 -12.57
C GLN A 39 -7.11 -14.20 -12.30
N VAL A 40 -7.53 -12.94 -12.17
CA VAL A 40 -8.92 -12.61 -11.83
C VAL A 40 -9.49 -11.52 -12.73
N PRO A 41 -10.78 -11.61 -13.11
CA PRO A 41 -11.46 -10.52 -13.80
C PRO A 41 -11.56 -9.32 -12.85
N LEU A 42 -10.99 -8.19 -13.27
CA LEU A 42 -10.99 -6.95 -12.48
C LEU A 42 -11.01 -5.72 -13.39
N GLU A 43 -11.53 -4.62 -12.87
CA GLU A 43 -11.46 -3.31 -13.51
C GLU A 43 -10.51 -2.40 -12.71
N ILE A 44 -9.59 -1.73 -13.41
CA ILE A 44 -8.71 -0.74 -12.78
C ILE A 44 -9.10 0.67 -13.22
N ARG A 45 -9.49 1.49 -12.26
CA ARG A 45 -9.82 2.91 -12.47
C ARG A 45 -8.70 3.80 -11.96
N ARG A 46 -8.34 4.82 -12.74
CA ARG A 46 -7.49 5.93 -12.26
C ARG A 46 -8.42 7.00 -11.69
N ALA A 47 -8.65 6.95 -10.39
CA ALA A 47 -9.51 7.90 -9.70
C ALA A 47 -9.00 8.15 -8.28
N THR A 48 -9.36 9.31 -7.72
CA THR A 48 -9.10 9.65 -6.32
C THR A 48 -10.37 9.41 -5.54
N VAL A 49 -10.32 8.50 -4.55
CA VAL A 49 -11.41 8.35 -3.58
C VAL A 49 -11.34 9.50 -2.59
N VAL A 50 -12.45 10.21 -2.40
CA VAL A 50 -12.56 11.37 -1.49
C VAL A 50 -13.52 11.14 -0.34
N GLY A 51 -14.29 10.05 -0.35
CA GLY A 51 -15.19 9.69 0.74
C GLY A 51 -15.79 8.30 0.59
N LEU A 52 -16.46 7.85 1.64
CA LEU A 52 -17.34 6.67 1.63
C LEU A 52 -18.78 7.11 1.38
N THR A 53 -19.58 6.23 0.78
CA THR A 53 -21.03 6.42 0.63
C THR A 53 -21.78 5.42 1.51
N GLY A 54 -23.03 5.74 1.87
CA GLY A 54 -23.88 4.92 2.72
C GLY A 54 -24.24 5.62 4.03
N THR A 55 -24.29 4.87 5.12
CA THR A 55 -24.65 5.38 6.45
C THR A 55 -23.75 4.77 7.52
N ALA A 56 -23.91 5.22 8.77
CA ALA A 56 -23.24 4.61 9.92
C ALA A 56 -23.51 3.10 10.07
N ALA A 57 -24.63 2.59 9.55
CA ALA A 57 -24.95 1.16 9.62
C ALA A 57 -24.31 0.33 8.50
N ARG A 58 -24.06 0.93 7.34
CA ARG A 58 -23.52 0.21 6.17
C ARG A 58 -22.87 1.16 5.16
N VAL A 59 -21.60 0.90 4.86
CA VAL A 59 -20.91 1.44 3.69
C VAL A 59 -21.47 0.79 2.43
N ARG A 60 -21.76 1.58 1.40
CA ARG A 60 -22.32 1.12 0.12
C ARG A 60 -21.45 1.42 -1.09
N GLY A 61 -20.27 1.99 -0.88
CA GLY A 61 -19.41 2.41 -1.97
C GLY A 61 -18.46 3.53 -1.58
N VAL A 62 -17.93 4.19 -2.61
CA VAL A 62 -16.96 5.28 -2.49
C VAL A 62 -17.35 6.45 -3.37
N ARG A 63 -16.99 7.65 -2.94
CA ARG A 63 -17.06 8.87 -3.76
C ARG A 63 -15.73 9.11 -4.46
N LEU A 64 -15.76 9.22 -5.77
CA LEU A 64 -14.62 9.46 -6.65
C LEU A 64 -14.61 10.93 -7.08
N ALA A 65 -13.47 11.61 -6.91
CA ALA A 65 -13.28 12.93 -7.51
C ALA A 65 -13.08 12.80 -9.02
N THR A 66 -13.84 13.57 -9.79
CA THR A 66 -13.70 13.67 -11.25
C THR A 66 -13.61 15.14 -11.69
N PRO A 67 -13.06 15.43 -12.88
CA PRO A 67 -13.00 16.80 -13.38
C PRO A 67 -14.37 17.50 -13.51
N GLY A 68 -15.44 16.74 -13.70
CA GLY A 68 -16.82 17.25 -13.86
C GLY A 68 -17.63 17.29 -12.57
N GLY A 69 -17.02 17.00 -11.43
CA GLY A 69 -17.69 16.84 -10.14
C GLY A 69 -17.57 15.43 -9.60
N ASP A 70 -17.77 15.27 -8.30
CA ASP A 70 -17.64 13.98 -7.66
C ASP A 70 -18.74 13.02 -8.13
N THR A 71 -18.38 11.74 -8.28
CA THR A 71 -19.32 10.67 -8.65
C THR A 71 -19.22 9.50 -7.67
N ASP A 72 -20.33 8.82 -7.44
CA ASP A 72 -20.39 7.71 -6.50
C ASP A 72 -20.24 6.37 -7.25
N LEU A 73 -19.39 5.49 -6.71
CA LEU A 73 -19.19 4.12 -7.18
C LEU A 73 -19.73 3.16 -6.11
N GLU A 74 -20.78 2.42 -6.44
CA GLU A 74 -21.37 1.43 -5.54
C GLU A 74 -20.51 0.18 -5.41
N ALA A 75 -20.50 -0.39 -4.19
CA ALA A 75 -19.84 -1.65 -3.87
C ALA A 75 -20.47 -2.27 -2.62
N ASP A 76 -20.62 -3.59 -2.61
CA ASP A 76 -21.09 -4.33 -1.43
C ASP A 76 -20.04 -4.39 -0.30
N LEU A 77 -18.75 -4.30 -0.66
CA LEU A 77 -17.62 -4.28 0.25
C LEU A 77 -16.57 -3.28 -0.25
N VAL A 78 -16.10 -2.41 0.65
CA VAL A 78 -15.00 -1.47 0.39
C VAL A 78 -13.80 -1.88 1.25
N VAL A 79 -12.66 -2.12 0.61
CA VAL A 79 -11.39 -2.36 1.28
C VAL A 79 -10.50 -1.14 1.09
N ASP A 80 -10.18 -0.45 2.18
CA ASP A 80 -9.21 0.63 2.14
C ASP A 80 -7.78 0.07 2.22
N ALA A 81 -7.08 0.14 1.09
CA ALA A 81 -5.68 -0.24 0.95
C ALA A 81 -4.78 0.98 0.62
N SER A 82 -5.19 2.20 1.00
CA SER A 82 -4.44 3.45 0.76
C SER A 82 -3.16 3.60 1.61
N GLY A 83 -2.93 2.68 2.55
CA GLY A 83 -1.70 2.60 3.34
C GLY A 83 -1.59 3.72 4.38
N ARG A 84 -0.37 4.18 4.65
CA ARG A 84 -0.07 5.18 5.69
C ARG A 84 -0.86 6.49 5.53
N GLY A 85 -1.25 6.83 4.31
CA GLY A 85 -2.00 8.05 3.99
C GLY A 85 -3.52 7.90 4.06
N THR A 86 -4.03 6.81 4.65
CA THR A 86 -5.48 6.57 4.79
C THR A 86 -6.20 7.73 5.48
N ARG A 87 -7.43 7.98 5.02
CA ARG A 87 -8.37 8.95 5.62
C ARG A 87 -9.65 8.27 6.11
N VAL A 88 -9.62 6.94 6.27
CA VAL A 88 -10.82 6.14 6.51
C VAL A 88 -11.58 6.56 7.77
N THR A 89 -10.89 6.93 8.84
CA THR A 89 -11.53 7.39 10.09
C THR A 89 -12.28 8.71 9.90
N GLY A 90 -11.72 9.63 9.11
CA GLY A 90 -12.40 10.86 8.70
C GLY A 90 -13.61 10.57 7.81
N TRP A 91 -13.51 9.63 6.88
CA TRP A 91 -14.64 9.24 6.02
C TRP A 91 -15.76 8.55 6.81
N LEU A 92 -15.41 7.67 7.75
CA LEU A 92 -16.38 7.02 8.64
C LEU A 92 -17.08 8.06 9.54
N ASN A 93 -16.34 9.04 10.06
CA ASN A 93 -16.93 10.16 10.80
C ASN A 93 -17.96 10.92 9.95
N GLY A 94 -17.66 11.17 8.67
CA GLY A 94 -18.60 11.78 7.72
C GLY A 94 -19.90 10.98 7.50
N LEU A 95 -19.89 9.68 7.77
CA LEU A 95 -21.09 8.82 7.77
C LEU A 95 -21.81 8.74 9.13
N GLY A 96 -21.29 9.43 10.16
CA GLY A 96 -21.80 9.43 11.53
C GLY A 96 -21.13 8.39 12.44
N LEU A 97 -20.14 7.63 11.97
CA LEU A 97 -19.38 6.68 12.79
C LEU A 97 -18.27 7.41 13.54
N THR A 98 -18.52 7.69 14.81
CA THR A 98 -17.56 8.36 15.69
C THR A 98 -16.95 7.37 16.70
N GLY A 99 -15.84 7.75 17.33
CA GLY A 99 -15.20 6.93 18.35
C GLY A 99 -14.54 5.63 17.85
N VAL A 100 -14.20 5.56 16.55
CA VAL A 100 -13.47 4.43 15.99
C VAL A 100 -12.12 4.29 16.72
N ARG A 101 -11.94 3.18 17.43
CA ARG A 101 -10.71 2.91 18.17
C ARG A 101 -9.62 2.48 17.20
N GLU A 102 -8.58 3.30 17.10
CA GLU A 102 -7.39 2.97 16.32
C GLU A 102 -6.35 2.25 17.20
N ARG A 103 -5.65 1.29 16.61
CA ARG A 103 -4.45 0.68 17.18
C ARG A 103 -3.34 0.79 16.16
N ALA A 104 -2.30 1.53 16.50
CA ALA A 104 -1.09 1.65 15.71
C ALA A 104 0.05 0.94 16.41
N VAL A 105 0.87 0.22 15.64
CA VAL A 105 2.17 -0.26 16.07
C VAL A 105 3.19 0.53 15.27
N ASP A 106 3.87 1.45 15.92
CA ASP A 106 4.99 2.16 15.31
C ASP A 106 6.23 1.26 15.34
N SER A 107 6.69 0.86 14.15
CA SER A 107 7.90 0.06 14.00
C SER A 107 9.18 0.92 13.96
N GLY A 108 9.06 2.26 13.97
CA GLY A 108 10.17 3.18 13.74
C GLY A 108 10.72 3.13 12.30
N LEU A 109 10.08 2.37 11.41
CA LEU A 109 10.53 2.20 10.03
C LEU A 109 9.97 3.31 9.13
N VAL A 110 10.91 3.99 8.48
CA VAL A 110 10.64 4.95 7.40
C VAL A 110 11.22 4.39 6.11
N ASN A 111 10.41 4.36 5.06
CA ASN A 111 10.89 3.97 3.73
C ASN A 111 11.35 5.21 2.97
N ALA A 112 12.63 5.22 2.58
CA ALA A 112 13.16 6.13 1.58
C ALA A 112 13.72 5.31 0.42
N SER A 113 13.51 5.76 -0.80
CA SER A 113 14.02 5.10 -2.00
C SER A 113 14.66 6.14 -2.90
N ARG A 114 15.84 5.81 -3.44
CA ARG A 114 16.58 6.66 -4.37
C ARG A 114 17.23 5.80 -5.44
N LEU A 115 17.19 6.27 -6.67
CA LEU A 115 17.91 5.66 -7.78
C LEU A 115 19.33 6.25 -7.82
N TYR A 116 20.32 5.37 -7.89
CA TYR A 116 21.73 5.74 -7.99
C TYR A 116 22.27 5.29 -9.34
N ARG A 117 23.19 6.09 -9.90
CA ARG A 117 23.97 5.66 -11.06
C ARG A 117 25.05 4.69 -10.56
N ILE A 118 25.23 3.58 -11.29
CA ILE A 118 26.32 2.64 -11.03
C ILE A 118 27.66 3.39 -11.26
N PRO A 119 28.58 3.39 -10.29
CA PRO A 119 29.90 3.98 -10.47
C PRO A 119 30.70 3.26 -11.58
N SER A 120 31.56 4.00 -12.28
CA SER A 120 32.48 3.40 -13.25
C SER A 120 33.32 2.29 -12.63
N GLY A 121 33.40 1.13 -13.28
CA GLY A 121 34.12 -0.06 -12.81
C GLY A 121 33.33 -0.97 -11.86
N ALA A 122 32.11 -0.58 -11.46
CA ALA A 122 31.22 -1.36 -10.61
C ALA A 122 30.04 -2.01 -11.38
N GLU A 123 30.09 -2.05 -12.72
CA GLU A 123 29.00 -2.52 -13.58
C GLU A 123 28.69 -4.01 -13.42
N ARG A 124 29.63 -4.77 -12.85
CA ARG A 124 29.48 -6.20 -12.54
C ARG A 124 29.27 -6.47 -11.04
N PHE A 125 29.12 -5.43 -10.23
CA PHE A 125 28.85 -5.60 -8.80
C PHE A 125 27.42 -6.11 -8.61
N PRO A 126 27.20 -7.14 -7.78
CA PRO A 126 25.89 -7.79 -7.61
C PRO A 126 24.84 -6.90 -6.95
#